data_AF-A0A7V3KXV1-F1
#
_entry.id   AF-A0A7V3KXV1-F1
#
_cell.length_a   1.000
_cell.length_b   1.000
_cell.length_c   1.000
_cell.angle_alpha   90.00
_cell.angle_beta   90.00
_cell.angle_gamma   90.00
#
_symmetry.space_group_name_H-M   'P 1'
#
loop_
_entity.id
_entity.type
_entity.pdbx_description
1 polymer ?
#
loop_
_entity_poly.entity_id
_entity_poly.type
_entity_poly.pdbx_seq_one_letter_code
_entity_poly.pdbx_strand_id
1 'polypeptide(L)' 'MHDFQYRGNDLYCEDFPIVEIAKEVGTPFYLYSLNTLEQHFQAFDQSFSQVDHLVCYSAKANSNIA' A
#
# COMPACT_ATOMS: atom_id res chain seq x y z
N MET A 1 -5.61 2.69 -0.58
CA MET A 1 -5.77 2.63 -2.05
C MET A 1 -5.42 4.01 -2.62
N HIS A 2 -4.17 4.46 -2.49
CA HIS A 2 -3.82 5.82 -2.94
C HIS A 2 -2.74 5.87 -4.03
N ASP A 3 -1.97 4.81 -4.25
CA ASP A 3 -1.05 4.73 -5.39
C ASP A 3 -1.49 3.76 -6.49
N PHE A 4 -2.78 3.43 -6.53
CA PHE A 4 -3.38 2.69 -7.64
C PHE A 4 -4.12 3.67 -8.53
N GLN A 5 -3.53 4.00 -9.68
CA GLN A 5 -4.03 5.07 -10.53
C GLN A 5 -4.02 4.67 -12.00
N TYR A 6 -5.04 5.08 -12.73
CA TYR A 6 -5.05 4.95 -14.18
C TYR A 6 -4.17 6.04 -14.80
N ARG A 7 -3.23 5.64 -15.64
CA ARG A 7 -2.50 6.54 -16.54
C ARG A 7 -2.97 6.23 -17.96
N GLY A 8 -3.99 6.95 -18.42
CA GLY A 8 -4.72 6.60 -19.64
C GLY A 8 -5.58 5.35 -19.44
N ASN A 9 -5.36 4.30 -20.23
CA ASN A 9 -6.10 3.04 -20.16
C ASN A 9 -5.45 1.98 -19.27
N ASP A 10 -4.22 2.22 -18.81
CA ASP A 10 -3.45 1.27 -18.04
C ASP A 10 -3.50 1.60 -16.55
N LEU A 11 -3.70 0.58 -15.72
CA LEU A 11 -3.69 0.71 -14.26
C LEU A 11 -2.27 0.52 -13.74
N TYR A 12 -1.82 1.48 -12.95
CA TYR A 12 -0.51 1.48 -12.32
C TYR A 12 -0.63 1.26 -10.82
N CYS A 13 0.36 0.59 -10.26
CA CYS A 13 0.70 0.65 -8.84
C CYS A 13 2.00 1.44 -8.72
N GLU A 14 1.93 2.61 -8.09
CA GLU A 14 3.04 3.57 -8.06
C GLU A 14 3.47 3.92 -9.50
N ASP A 15 4.71 3.61 -9.89
CA ASP A 15 5.24 3.84 -11.24
C ASP A 15 5.23 2.60 -12.14
N PHE A 16 4.70 1.47 -11.67
CA PHE A 16 4.71 0.20 -12.40
C PHE A 16 3.33 -0.13 -13.01
N PRO A 17 3.25 -0.45 -14.32
CA PRO A 17 2.03 -0.95 -14.92
C PRO A 17 1.67 -2.32 -14.36
N ILE A 18 0.45 -2.49 -13.84
CA ILE A 18 0.01 -3.76 -13.22
C ILE A 18 0.00 -4.91 -14.23
N VAL A 19 -0.24 -4.62 -15.51
CA VAL A 19 -0.21 -5.61 -16.60
C VAL A 19 1.18 -6.26 -16.74
N GLU A 20 2.26 -5.52 -16.52
CA GLU A 20 3.61 -6.07 -16.60
C GLU A 20 3.90 -6.98 -15.42
N ILE A 21 3.56 -6.54 -14.20
CA ILE A 21 3.67 -7.34 -12.98
C ILE A 21 2.85 -8.65 -13.12
N ALA A 22 1.64 -8.55 -13.67
CA ALA A 22 0.77 -9.71 -13.87
C ALA A 22 1.34 -10.74 -14.86
N LYS A 23 2.09 -10.29 -15.87
CA LYS A 23 2.78 -11.17 -16.83
C LYS A 23 3.98 -11.86 -16.19
N GLU A 24 4.72 -11.17 -15.33
CA GLU A 24 5.91 -11.69 -14.68
C GLU A 24 5.59 -12.66 -13.54
N VAL A 25 4.65 -12.29 -12.66
CA VAL A 25 4.29 -13.06 -11.46
C VAL A 25 3.26 -14.15 -11.77
N GLY A 26 2.36 -13.89 -12.73
CA GLY A 26 1.21 -14.75 -13.01
C GLY A 26 0.03 -14.49 -12.08
N THR A 27 -1.18 -14.72 -12.59
CA THR A 27 -2.43 -14.49 -11.84
C THR A 27 -3.02 -15.81 -11.27
N PRO A 28 -3.65 -15.78 -10.07
CA PRO A 28 -3.90 -14.61 -9.23
C PRO A 28 -2.73 -14.26 -8.28
N PHE A 29 -2.53 -12.97 -8.03
CA PHE A 29 -1.60 -12.45 -7.02
C PHE A 29 -2.23 -11.26 -6.27
N TYR A 30 -1.73 -10.98 -5.07
CA TYR A 30 -1.99 -9.74 -4.35
C TYR A 30 -0.86 -8.75 -4.61
N LEU A 31 -1.21 -7.48 -4.84
CA LEU A 31 -0.28 -6.37 -5.01
C LEU A 31 -0.54 -5.32 -3.94
N TYR A 32 0.51 -4.95 -3.22
CA TYR A 32 0.46 -3.90 -2.20
C TYR A 32 1.39 -2.75 -2.63
N SER A 33 0.98 -1.51 -2.38
CA SER A 33 1.87 -0.36 -2.47
C SER A 33 2.46 -0.08 -1.10
N LEU A 34 3.79 -0.01 -1.03
CA LEU A 34 4.51 0.32 0.20
C LEU A 34 4.25 1.78 0.58
N ASN A 35 4.34 2.70 -0.39
CA ASN A 35 4.11 4.12 -0.16
C ASN A 35 2.70 4.38 0.42
N THR A 36 1.66 3.72 -0.10
CA THR A 36 0.31 3.81 0.46
C THR A 36 0.25 3.35 1.92
N LEU A 37 0.93 2.27 2.29
CA LEU A 37 0.95 1.77 3.67
C LEU A 37 1.69 2.73 4.61
N GLU A 38 2.86 3.22 4.21
CA GLU A 38 3.66 4.17 4.98
C GLU A 38 2.92 5.49 5.20
N GLN A 39 2.35 6.07 4.15
CA GLN A 39 1.60 7.32 4.23
C GLN A 39 0.39 7.18 5.15
N HIS A 40 -0.34 6.07 5.09
CA HIS A 40 -1.49 5.84 5.97
C HIS A 40 -1.07 5.69 7.43
N PHE A 41 0.05 4.99 7.70
CA PHE A 41 0.59 4.89 9.05
C PHE A 41 1.00 6.26 9.58
N GLN A 42 1.77 7.02 8.80
CA GLN A 42 2.24 8.36 9.17
C GLN A 42 1.08 9.33 9.39
N ALA A 43 0.07 9.34 8.53
CA ALA A 43 -1.10 10.19 8.69
C ALA A 43 -1.85 9.89 10.01
N PHE A 44 -1.95 8.61 10.37
CA PHE A 44 -2.56 8.20 11.63
C PHE A 44 -1.69 8.63 12.83
N ASP A 45 -0.40 8.31 12.83
CA ASP A 45 0.56 8.65 13.89
C ASP A 45 0.65 10.17 14.13
N GLN A 46 0.83 10.95 13.06
CA GLN A 46 0.95 12.41 13.14
C GLN A 46 -0.30 13.10 13.68
N SER A 47 -1.49 12.52 13.45
CA SER A 47 -2.76 13.05 13.95
C SER A 47 -2.82 13.08 15.49
N PHE A 48 -2.01 12.27 16.17
CA PHE A 48 -1.93 12.19 17.63
C PHE A 48 -0.63 12.80 18.18
N SER A 49 0.11 13.58 17.39
CA SER A 49 1.41 14.17 17.77
C SER A 49 1.42 15.02 19.05
N GLN A 50 0.26 15.49 19.52
CA GLN A 50 0.13 16.28 20.75
C GLN A 50 -0.10 15.44 22.02
N VAL A 51 -0.28 14.13 21.89
CA VAL A 51 -0.47 13.21 23.02
C VAL A 51 0.61 12.14 23.01
N ASP A 52 1.04 11.70 24.19
CA ASP A 52 1.91 10.54 24.32
C ASP A 52 1.14 9.28 23.87
N HIS A 53 1.58 8.65 22.79
CA HIS A 53 0.85 7.56 22.15
C HIS A 53 1.78 6.53 21.52
N LEU A 54 1.22 5.34 21.27
CA LEU A 54 1.85 4.26 20.54
C LEU A 54 0.84 3.67 19.55
N VAL A 55 1.16 3.69 18.26
CA VAL A 55 0.34 3.08 17.23
C VAL A 55 0.65 1.58 17.14
N CYS A 56 -0.28 0.74 17.59
CA CYS A 56 -0.17 -0.72 17.49
C CYS A 56 -0.96 -1.24 16.29
N TYR A 57 -0.27 -1.53 15.18
CA TYR A 57 -0.89 -2.12 13.99
C TYR A 57 -1.54 -3.49 14.31
N SER A 58 -2.78 -3.68 13.87
CA SER A 58 -3.49 -4.95 14.07
C SER A 58 -3.06 -5.97 13.01
N ALA A 59 -2.08 -6.81 13.36
CA ALA A 59 -1.50 -7.82 12.46
C ALA A 59 -2.54 -8.78 11.82
N LYS A 60 -3.72 -8.95 12.42
CA LYS A 60 -4.82 -9.73 11.83
C LYS A 60 -5.32 -9.16 10.49
N ALA A 61 -5.06 -7.88 10.20
CA ALA A 61 -5.49 -7.24 8.96
C ALA A 61 -4.63 -7.68 7.78
N ASN A 62 -3.30 -7.71 7.96
CA ASN A 62 -2.34 -8.28 7.03
C ASN A 62 -1.03 -8.55 7.78
N SER A 63 -0.65 -9.82 7.94
CA SER A 63 0.59 -10.23 8.62
C SER A 63 1.68 -10.70 7.66
N ASN A 64 1.61 -10.27 6.40
CA ASN A 64 2.63 -10.57 5.40
C ASN A 64 3.98 -9.92 5.78
N ILE A 65 5.07 -10.67 5.63
CA ILE A 65 6.44 -10.29 6.03
C ILE A 65 7.36 -9.99 4.84
N ALA A 66 6.82 -10.06 3.62
CA ALA A 66 7.57 -10.19 2.38
C ALA A 66 8.33 -8.92 2.01
#